data_AF-A0A940XBP7-F1
#
_entry.id   AF-A0A940XBP7-F1
#
_cell.length_a   1.000
_cell.length_b   1.000
_cell.length_c   1.000
_cell.angle_alpha   90.00
_cell.angle_beta   90.00
_cell.angle_gamma   90.00
#
_symmetry.space_group_name_H-M   'P 1'
#
loop_
_entity.id
_entity.type
_entity.pdbx_description
1 polymer ?
#
loop_
_entity_poly.entity_id
_entity_poly.type
_entity_poly.pdbx_seq_one_letter_code
_entity_poly.pdbx_strand_id
1 'polypeptide(L)'
;MIYIVGVIITFFLAFILLSKSNKTNADKVLFFWLIGIGINLSLYYLIFSEKYWQYPYLLGFSLPLPLIHGPFLYLIQVASFYSIKNKAEV
;
A
#
# COMPACT_ATOMS: atom_id res chain seq x y z
N MET A 1 19.33 -3.20 -0.67
CA MET A 1 18.93 -3.80 0.63
C MET A 1 17.68 -3.15 1.23
N ILE A 2 17.55 -1.81 1.22
CA ILE A 2 16.36 -1.10 1.73
C ILE A 2 15.02 -1.57 1.12
N TYR A 3 14.97 -1.87 -0.19
CA TYR A 3 13.73 -2.32 -0.84
C TYR A 3 13.21 -3.66 -0.30
N ILE A 4 14.08 -4.65 -0.10
CA ILE A 4 13.68 -5.96 0.46
C ILE A 4 13.16 -5.80 1.89
N VAL A 5 13.85 -5.00 2.71
CA VAL A 5 13.43 -4.72 4.08
C VAL A 5 12.05 -4.06 4.10
N GLY A 6 11.82 -3.09 3.22
CA GLY A 6 10.51 -2.45 3.12
C GLY A 6 9.41 -3.40 2.66
N VAL A 7 9.67 -4.32 1.71
CA VAL A 7 8.69 -5.34 1.30
C VAL A 7 8.27 -6.19 2.50
N ILE A 8 9.26 -6.66 3.29
CA ILE A 8 9.01 -7.48 4.49
C ILE A 8 8.15 -6.71 5.49
N ILE A 9 8.49 -5.44 5.77
CA ILE A 9 7.74 -4.60 6.71
C ILE A 9 6.31 -4.36 6.22
N THR A 10 6.12 -4.07 4.94
CA THR A 10 4.79 -3.82 4.36
C THR A 10 3.89 -5.06 4.45
N PHE A 11 4.42 -6.24 4.14
CA PHE A 11 3.67 -7.50 4.30
C PHE A 11 3.36 -7.80 5.77
N PHE A 12 4.30 -7.55 6.67
CA PHE A 12 4.09 -7.71 8.10
C PHE A 12 2.96 -6.80 8.62
N LEU A 13 2.95 -5.53 8.21
CA LEU A 13 1.88 -4.59 8.56
C LEU A 13 0.53 -5.02 7.98
N ALA A 14 0.49 -5.50 6.74
CA ALA A 14 -0.73 -6.03 6.13
C ALA A 14 -1.28 -7.22 6.93
N PHE A 15 -0.40 -8.11 7.41
CA PHE A 15 -0.78 -9.24 8.24
C PHE A 15 -1.34 -8.82 9.62
N ILE A 16 -0.71 -7.85 10.27
CA ILE A 16 -1.24 -7.25 11.52
C ILE A 16 -2.64 -6.68 11.30
N LEU A 17 -2.85 -6.00 10.18
CA LEU A 17 -4.15 -5.40 9.84
C LEU A 17 -5.24 -6.45 9.61
N LEU A 18 -4.88 -7.62 9.04
CA LEU A 18 -5.78 -8.77 8.92
C LEU A 18 -6.15 -9.37 10.28
N SER A 19 -5.23 -9.37 11.24
CA SER A 19 -5.47 -9.90 12.59
C SER A 19 -6.40 -9.03 13.44
N LYS A 20 -6.71 -7.80 13.03
CA LYS A 20 -7.62 -6.90 13.74
C LYS A 20 -9.08 -7.37 13.62
N SER A 21 -9.77 -7.58 14.75
CA SER A 21 -11.15 -8.08 14.78
C SER A 21 -12.20 -7.00 14.43
N ASN A 22 -12.03 -5.76 14.93
CA ASN A 22 -12.87 -4.60 14.58
C ASN A 22 -12.29 -3.82 13.39
N LYS A 23 -12.50 -4.33 12.17
CA LYS A 23 -12.02 -3.67 10.94
C LYS A 23 -12.93 -2.52 10.54
N THR A 24 -12.43 -1.29 10.57
CA THR A 24 -13.14 -0.14 9.99
C THR A 24 -12.96 -0.08 8.48
N ASN A 25 -13.82 0.69 7.78
CA ASN A 25 -13.68 0.89 6.33
C ASN A 25 -12.31 1.48 5.97
N ALA A 26 -11.74 2.32 6.84
CA ALA A 26 -10.37 2.83 6.71
C ALA A 26 -9.31 1.71 6.74
N ASP A 27 -9.46 0.70 7.61
CA ASP A 27 -8.53 -0.43 7.69
C ASP A 27 -8.51 -1.25 6.39
N LYS A 28 -9.67 -1.40 5.73
CA LYS A 28 -9.77 -2.10 4.43
C LYS A 28 -9.05 -1.35 3.31
N VAL A 29 -9.24 -0.03 3.25
CA VAL A 29 -8.53 0.83 2.27
C VAL A 29 -7.03 0.82 2.54
N LEU A 30 -6.62 0.90 3.81
CA LEU A 30 -5.23 0.83 4.23
C LEU A 30 -4.58 -0.52 3.89
N PHE A 31 -5.30 -1.64 4.03
CA PHE A 31 -4.83 -2.97 3.62
C PHE A 31 -4.54 -3.03 2.11
N PHE A 32 -5.48 -2.56 1.29
CA PHE A 32 -5.31 -2.53 -0.16
C PHE A 32 -4.14 -1.63 -0.57
N TRP A 33 -3.95 -0.53 0.15
CA TRP A 33 -2.83 0.37 -0.05
C TRP A 33 -1.48 -0.24 0.31
N LEU A 34 -1.41 -1.01 1.41
CA LEU A 34 -0.22 -1.77 1.80
C LEU A 34 0.18 -2.79 0.71
N ILE A 35 -0.78 -3.48 0.10
CA ILE A 35 -0.49 -4.37 -1.04
C ILE A 35 0.11 -3.58 -2.21
N GLY A 36 -0.47 -2.43 -2.55
CA GLY A 36 0.05 -1.55 -3.60
C GLY A 36 1.49 -1.08 -3.34
N ILE A 37 1.80 -0.71 -2.10
CA ILE A 37 3.15 -0.32 -1.67
C ILE A 37 4.12 -1.51 -1.77
N GLY A 38 3.71 -2.71 -1.35
CA GLY A 38 4.55 -3.91 -1.43
C GLY A 38 4.90 -4.29 -2.87
N ILE A 39 3.94 -4.16 -3.79
CA ILE A 39 4.16 -4.34 -5.23
C ILE A 39 5.10 -3.26 -5.77
N ASN A 40 4.89 -1.99 -5.40
CA ASN A 40 5.76 -0.88 -5.82
C ASN A 40 7.22 -1.11 -5.40
N LEU A 41 7.44 -1.50 -4.13
CA LEU A 41 8.77 -1.76 -3.61
C LEU A 41 9.44 -2.97 -4.25
N SER A 42 8.66 -4.00 -4.60
CA SER A 42 9.14 -5.18 -5.33
C SER A 42 9.56 -4.83 -6.76
N LEU A 43 8.81 -3.96 -7.44
CA LEU A 43 9.18 -3.41 -8.76
C LEU A 43 10.46 -2.59 -8.67
N TYR A 44 10.60 -1.71 -7.67
CA TYR A 44 11.82 -0.93 -7.43
C TYR A 44 13.04 -1.81 -7.17
N TYR A 45 12.87 -2.92 -6.44
CA TYR A 45 13.93 -3.90 -6.25
C TYR A 45 14.41 -4.52 -7.57
N LEU A 46 13.48 -4.79 -8.49
CA LEU A 46 13.78 -5.35 -9.81
C LEU A 46 14.54 -4.36 -10.70
N ILE A 47 14.17 -3.07 -10.63
CA ILE A 47 14.87 -1.98 -11.33
C ILE A 47 16.30 -1.84 -10.80
N PHE A 48 16.48 -1.86 -9.48
CA PHE A 48 17.79 -1.68 -8.85
C PHE A 48 18.72 -2.89 -9.03
N SER A 49 18.18 -4.10 -9.21
CA SER A 49 18.99 -5.32 -9.41
C SER A 49 19.44 -5.53 -10.86
N GLU A 50 19.33 -4.53 -11.74
CA GLU A 50 19.67 -4.56 -13.17
C GLU A 50 18.97 -5.63 -14.03
N LYS A 51 18.13 -6.48 -13.42
CA LYS A 51 17.19 -7.39 -14.09
C LYS A 51 16.10 -6.66 -14.89
N TYR A 52 16.07 -5.34 -14.81
CA TYR A 52 15.22 -4.45 -15.59
C TYR A 52 15.34 -4.71 -17.10
N TRP A 53 16.54 -5.01 -17.62
CA TRP A 53 16.77 -5.25 -19.05
C TRP A 53 15.92 -6.40 -19.62
N GLN A 54 15.48 -7.31 -18.75
CA GLN A 54 14.68 -8.46 -19.11
C GLN A 54 13.17 -8.14 -19.21
N TYR A 55 12.71 -7.04 -18.58
CA TYR A 55 11.29 -6.68 -18.48
C TYR A 55 11.03 -5.16 -18.50
N PRO A 56 11.34 -4.45 -19.61
CA PRO A 56 11.21 -2.99 -19.71
C PRO A 56 9.76 -2.48 -19.55
N TYR A 57 8.75 -3.30 -19.86
CA TYR A 57 7.33 -2.96 -19.69
C TYR A 57 6.92 -2.78 -18.21
N LEU A 58 7.66 -3.36 -17.26
CA LEU A 58 7.41 -3.16 -15.83
C LEU A 58 7.78 -1.73 -15.37
N LEU A 59 8.64 -1.01 -16.11
CA LEU A 59 8.95 0.39 -15.82
C LEU A 59 7.74 1.29 -16.03
N GLY A 60 6.93 1.03 -17.06
CA GLY A 60 5.71 1.79 -17.33
C GLY A 60 4.70 1.72 -16.19
N PHE A 61 4.72 0.63 -15.40
CA PHE A 61 3.90 0.48 -14.20
C PHE A 61 4.51 1.16 -12.97
N SER A 62 5.84 1.23 -12.88
CA SER A 62 6.53 1.84 -11.74
C SER A 62 6.35 3.36 -11.62
N LEU A 63 6.09 4.06 -12.73
CA LEU A 63 5.86 5.51 -12.79
C LEU A 63 4.49 5.99 -12.26
N PRO A 64 3.34 5.36 -12.62
CA PRO A 64 2.04 5.77 -12.12
C PRO A 64 1.74 5.31 -10.69
N LEU A 65 2.36 4.21 -10.21
CA LEU A 65 2.10 3.72 -8.85
C LEU A 65 2.41 4.77 -7.76
N PRO A 66 3.52 5.52 -7.81
CA PRO A 66 3.81 6.60 -6.89
C PRO A 66 2.74 7.70 -6.89
N LEU A 67 2.20 8.02 -8.07
CA LEU A 67 1.18 9.03 -8.25
C LEU A 67 -0.15 8.63 -7.60
N ILE A 68 -0.44 7.33 -7.55
CA ILE A 68 -1.63 6.76 -6.92
C ILE A 68 -1.58 6.84 -5.38
N HIS A 69 -0.39 7.04 -4.76
CA HIS A 69 -0.31 7.17 -3.30
C HIS A 69 -1.03 8.44 -2.77
N GLY A 70 -1.05 9.54 -3.52
CA GLY A 70 -1.72 10.77 -3.14
C GLY A 70 -3.24 10.60 -2.97
N PRO A 71 -3.97 10.12 -3.99
CA PRO A 71 -5.39 9.80 -3.88
C PRO A 71 -5.71 8.80 -2.77
N PHE A 72 -4.86 7.78 -2.58
CA PHE A 72 -5.06 6.79 -1.51
C PHE A 72 -4.97 7.41 -0.11
N LEU A 73 -4.02 8.32 0.11
CA LEU A 73 -3.90 9.05 1.38
C LEU A 73 -5.16 9.85 1.71
N TYR A 74 -5.75 10.50 0.70
CA TYR A 74 -7.00 11.25 0.85
C TYR A 74 -8.17 10.31 1.19
N LEU A 75 -8.30 9.18 0.48
CA LEU A 75 -9.36 8.19 0.73
C LEU A 75 -9.31 7.62 2.15
N ILE A 76 -8.11 7.40 2.69
CA ILE A 76 -7.95 6.92 4.07
C ILE A 76 -8.43 7.96 5.08
N GLN A 77 -8.11 9.24 4.88
CA GLN A 77 -8.55 10.32 5.77
C GLN A 77 -10.08 10.44 5.78
N VAL A 78 -10.69 10.43 4.59
CA VAL A 78 -12.16 10.46 4.46
C VAL A 78 -12.80 9.24 5.10
N ALA A 79 -12.27 8.03 4.84
CA ALA A 79 -12.79 6.80 5.42
C ALA A 79 -12.66 6.77 6.96
N SER A 80 -11.58 7.32 7.51
CA SER A 80 -11.36 7.45 8.95
C SER A 80 -12.37 8.41 9.59
N PHE A 81 -12.55 9.60 9.00
CA PHE A 81 -13.55 10.57 9.47
C PHE A 81 -14.97 10.02 9.42
N TYR A 82 -15.33 9.32 8.34
CA TYR A 82 -16.64 8.69 8.21
C TYR A 82 -16.86 7.61 9.28
N SER A 83 -15.82 6.84 9.59
CA SER A 83 -15.86 5.84 10.66
C SER A 83 -16.00 6.45 12.06
N ILE A 84 -15.45 7.64 12.32
CA ILE A 84 -15.60 8.34 13.59
C ILE A 84 -17.03 8.89 13.73
N LYS A 85 -17.55 9.49 12.66
CA LYS A 85 -18.91 10.07 12.65
C LYS A 85 -19.99 9.00 12.88
N ASN A 86 -19.90 7.86 12.20
CA ASN A 86 -20.84 6.75 12.37
C ASN A 86 -20.80 6.10 13.78
N LYS A 87 -19.72 6.31 14.54
CA LYS A 87 -19.59 5.83 15.92
C LYS A 87 -20.11 6.84 16.96
N ALA A 88 -20.34 8.09 16.57
CA ALA A 88 -20.86 9.16 17.42
C ALA A 88 -22.39 9.32 17.30
N GLU A 89 -23.01 8.73 16.27
CA GLU A 89 -24.46 8.76 16.02
C GLU A 89 -25.20 7.49 16.54
N VAL A 90 -24.49 6.59 17.22
CA VAL A 90 -25.03 5.38 17.89
C VAL A 90 -24.81 5.50 19.40
#